data_AF-A0A0R1UUG9-F1
#
_entry.id   AF-A0A0R1UUG9-F1
#
_cell.length_a   1.000
_cell.length_b   1.000
_cell.length_c   1.000
_cell.angle_alpha   90.00
_cell.angle_beta   90.00
_cell.angle_gamma   90.00
#
_symmetry.space_group_name_H-M   'P 1'
#
loop_
_entity.id
_entity.type
_entity.pdbx_description
1 polymer ?
#
loop_
_entity_poly.entity_id
_entity_poly.type
_entity_poly.pdbx_seq_one_letter_code
_entity_poly.pdbx_strand_id
1 'polypeptide(L)' 'MNNHWQLLMTNLPLFIPLVLLEVGLMLAALIHALRHSHYRFGNRVFWIVVILFIQIVGPLTYFVFGRGEN' A
#
# COMPACT_ATOMS: atom_id res chain seq x y z
N MET A 1 4.10 17.50 -33.17
CA MET A 1 3.30 17.32 -31.94
C MET A 1 4.23 16.75 -30.89
N ASN A 2 4.36 17.39 -29.74
CA ASN A 2 5.20 16.88 -28.65
C ASN A 2 4.30 15.97 -27.81
N ASN A 3 4.57 14.67 -27.84
CA ASN A 3 3.68 13.69 -27.23
C ASN A 3 4.25 13.35 -25.86
N HIS A 4 3.98 14.18 -24.84
CA HIS A 4 4.45 13.96 -23.45
C HIS A 4 4.13 12.55 -22.91
N TRP A 5 3.18 11.85 -23.51
CA TRP A 5 2.85 10.44 -23.32
C TRP A 5 3.99 9.46 -23.62
N GLN A 6 4.96 9.83 -24.46
CA GLN A 6 6.14 9.02 -24.75
C GLN A 6 6.99 8.80 -23.50
N LEU A 7 7.04 9.78 -22.58
CA LEU A 7 7.76 9.62 -21.31
C LEU A 7 7.17 8.49 -20.47
N LEU A 8 5.84 8.31 -20.46
CA LEU A 8 5.22 7.21 -19.73
C LEU A 8 5.48 5.87 -20.41
N MET A 9 5.25 5.79 -21.72
CA MET A 9 5.39 4.54 -22.48
C MET A 9 6.84 4.04 -22.51
N THR A 10 7.82 4.93 -22.67
CA THR A 10 9.25 4.57 -22.65
C THR A 10 9.72 4.12 -21.27
N ASN A 11 9.16 4.66 -20.20
CA ASN A 11 9.53 4.32 -18.82
C ASN A 11 8.61 3.29 -18.17
N LEU A 12 7.69 2.67 -18.91
CA LEU A 12 6.83 1.57 -18.40
C LEU A 12 7.62 0.48 -17.65
N PRO A 13 8.80 0.01 -18.12
CA PRO A 13 9.61 -0.98 -17.40
C PRO A 13 10.04 -0.53 -16.00
N LEU A 14 10.18 0.78 -15.75
CA LEU A 14 10.50 1.35 -14.45
C LEU A 14 9.26 1.40 -13.53
N PHE A 15 8.07 1.68 -14.09
CA PHE A 15 6.84 1.76 -13.32
C PHE A 15 6.29 0.40 -12.89
N ILE A 16 6.52 -0.65 -13.67
CA ILE A 16 6.10 -2.03 -13.33
C ILE A 16 6.59 -2.47 -11.94
N PRO A 17 7.89 -2.41 -11.60
CA PRO A 17 8.36 -2.82 -10.27
C PRO A 17 7.83 -1.92 -9.15
N LEU A 18 7.65 -0.62 -9.41
CA LEU A 18 7.03 0.31 -8.46
C LEU A 18 5.59 -0.09 -8.12
N VAL A 19 4.77 -0.37 -9.14
CA VAL A 19 3.38 -0.82 -8.96
C VAL A 19 3.32 -2.19 -8.30
N LEU A 20 4.19 -3.13 -8.69
CA LEU A 20 4.26 -4.45 -8.05
C LEU A 20 4.63 -4.35 -6.57
N LEU A 21 5.58 -3.47 -6.22
CA LEU A 21 5.94 -3.21 -4.84
C LEU A 21 4.76 -2.62 -4.05
N GLU A 22 4.08 -1.62 -4.61
CA GLU A 22 2.91 -1.00 -4.00
C GLU A 22 1.79 -2.01 -3.77
N VAL A 23 1.42 -2.77 -4.80
CA VAL A 23 0.37 -3.80 -4.71
C VAL A 23 0.79 -4.91 -3.73
N GLY A 24 2.04 -5.37 -3.79
CA GLY A 24 2.56 -6.38 -2.87
C GLY A 24 2.50 -5.93 -1.41
N LEU A 25 2.91 -4.69 -1.14
CA LEU A 25 2.88 -4.10 0.19
C LEU A 25 1.44 -3.92 0.69
N MET A 26 0.54 -3.42 -0.17
CA MET A 26 -0.88 -3.27 0.13
C MET A 26 -1.52 -4.61 0.48
N LEU A 27 -1.31 -5.65 -0.35
CA LEU A 27 -1.85 -6.99 -0.10
C LEU A 27 -1.28 -7.59 1.19
N ALA A 28 0.03 -7.45 1.43
CA ALA A 28 0.64 -7.93 2.67
C ALA A 28 0.04 -7.25 3.90
N ALA A 29 -0.12 -5.92 3.86
CA ALA A 29 -0.75 -5.15 4.94
C ALA A 29 -2.21 -5.57 5.15
N LEU A 30 -2.98 -5.72 4.06
CA LEU A 30 -4.39 -6.10 4.11
C LEU A 30 -4.57 -7.52 4.68
N ILE A 31 -3.78 -8.49 4.20
CA ILE A 31 -3.80 -9.88 4.71
C ILE A 31 -3.46 -9.89 6.20
N HIS A 32 -2.43 -9.15 6.60
CA HIS A 32 -2.04 -9.06 8.01
C HIS A 32 -3.14 -8.41 8.86
N ALA A 33 -3.73 -7.32 8.38
CA ALA A 33 -4.79 -6.58 9.06
C ALA A 33 -6.06 -7.43 9.18
N LEU A 34 -6.38 -8.27 8.19
CA LEU A 34 -7.55 -9.15 8.26
C LEU A 34 -7.32 -10.37 9.17
N ARG A 35 -6.09 -10.89 9.22
CA ARG A 35 -5.75 -12.07 10.04
C ARG A 35 -5.57 -11.76 11.53
N HIS A 36 -5.08 -10.58 11.88
CA HIS A 36 -4.84 -10.20 13.29
C HIS A 36 -5.89 -9.21 13.75
N SER A 37 -6.50 -9.47 14.91
CA SER A 37 -7.57 -8.62 15.47
C SER A 37 -7.09 -7.62 16.53
N HIS A 38 -5.81 -7.64 16.89
CA HIS A 38 -5.21 -6.70 17.83
C HIS A 38 -4.55 -5.56 17.07
N TYR A 39 -5.08 -4.34 17.25
CA TYR A 39 -4.54 -3.11 16.67
C TYR A 39 -4.02 -2.24 17.80
N ARG A 40 -2.84 -1.65 17.62
CA ARG A 40 -2.25 -0.74 18.60
C ARG A 40 -3.00 0.59 18.68
N PHE A 41 -3.53 1.05 17.55
CA PHE A 41 -4.35 2.26 17.43
C PHE A 41 -5.56 2.00 16.55
N GLY A 42 -6.75 2.47 16.94
CA GLY A 42 -7.97 2.35 16.14
C GLY A 42 -8.55 0.93 16.05
N ASN A 43 -9.26 0.64 14.97
CA ASN A 43 -9.92 -0.64 14.73
C ASN A 43 -9.58 -1.22 13.34
N ARG A 44 -10.03 -2.44 13.07
CA ARG A 44 -9.81 -3.13 11.79
C ARG A 44 -10.22 -2.30 10.57
N VAL A 45 -11.42 -1.74 10.62
CA VAL A 45 -12.03 -1.03 9.49
C VAL A 45 -11.23 0.23 9.16
N PHE A 46 -10.82 0.97 10.18
CA PHE A 46 -9.95 2.14 10.04
C PHE A 46 -8.67 1.80 9.28
N TRP A 47 -7.97 0.73 9.66
CA TRP A 47 -6.74 0.34 8.99
C TRP A 47 -6.95 -0.14 7.56
N ILE A 48 -8.04 -0.86 7.28
CA ILE A 48 -8.38 -1.27 5.91
C ILE A 48 -8.58 -0.03 5.02
N VAL A 49 -9.29 0.99 5.51
CA VAL A 49 -9.48 2.23 4.77
C VAL A 49 -8.14 2.93 4.54
N VAL A 50 -7.30 3.06 5.58
CA VAL A 50 -5.98 3.70 5.45
C VAL A 50 -5.09 2.97 4.43
N ILE A 51 -5.03 1.65 4.49
CA ILE A 51 -4.24 0.81 3.58
C ILE A 51 -4.68 0.99 2.11
N LEU A 52 -5.98 1.09 1.85
CA LEU A 52 -6.54 1.14 0.50
C LEU A 52 -6.53 2.55 -0.11
N PHE A 53 -6.66 3.61 0.69
CA PHE A 53 -6.88 4.97 0.18
C PHE A 53 -5.66 5.90 0.28
N ILE A 54 -4.63 5.55 1.04
CA ILE A 54 -3.43 6.41 1.22
C ILE A 54 -2.21 5.89 0.44
N GLN A 55 -2.45 5.10 -0.64
CA GLN A 55 -1.39 4.54 -1.50
C GLN A 55 -0.28 3.88 -0.69
N ILE A 56 0.98 3.91 -1.13
CA ILE A 56 2.15 3.35 -0.42
C ILE A 56 2.21 3.76 1.07
N VAL A 57 1.79 4.98 1.44
CA VAL A 57 1.88 5.47 2.82
C VAL A 57 0.94 4.72 3.76
N GLY A 58 -0.24 4.29 3.29
CA GLY A 58 -1.22 3.55 4.09
C GLY A 58 -0.69 2.20 4.61
N PRO A 59 -0.28 1.27 3.75
CA PRO A 59 0.38 0.02 4.12
C PRO A 59 1.64 0.23 4.97
N LEU A 60 2.46 1.23 4.65
CA LEU A 60 3.69 1.52 5.42
C LEU A 60 3.36 1.91 6.85
N THR A 61 2.42 2.84 7.03
CA THR A 61 1.99 3.30 8.36
C THR A 61 1.28 2.20 9.13
N TYR A 62 0.53 1.32 8.47
CA TYR A 62 -0.02 0.12 9.11
C TYR A 62 1.10 -0.76 9.68
N PHE A 63 2.15 -1.06 8.93
CA PHE A 63 3.24 -1.91 9.44
C PHE A 63 4.04 -1.25 10.57
N VAL A 64 4.22 0.07 10.55
CA VAL A 64 4.97 0.82 11.56
C VAL A 64 4.15 1.05 12.83
N PHE A 65 2.88 1.45 12.70
CA PHE A 65 2.06 1.92 13.82
C PHE A 65 0.80 1.08 14.06
N GLY A 66 0.21 0.52 13.01
CA GLY A 66 -1.07 -0.19 13.08
C GLY A 66 -0.99 -1.64 13.53
N ARG A 67 0.09 -2.32 13.15
CA ARG A 67 0.40 -3.69 13.57
C ARG A 67 0.50 -3.72 15.10
N GLY A 68 -0.48 -4.35 15.74
CA GLY A 68 -0.38 -4.70 17.16
C GLY A 68 0.86 -5.55 17.38
N GLU A 69 1.62 -5.22 18.42
CA GLU A 69 2.65 -6.10 18.96
C GLU A 69 1.89 -7.28 19.59
N ASN A 70 2.21 -8.51 19.16
CA ASN A 70 1.63 -9.72 19.75
C ASN A 70 1.97 -9.80 21.23
#